data_AF-A0A9W7CDU5-F1
#
_entry.id   AF-A0A9W7CDU5-F1
#
_cell.length_a   1.000
_cell.length_b   1.000
_cell.length_c   1.000
_cell.angle_alpha   90.00
_cell.angle_beta   90.00
_cell.angle_gamma   90.00
#
_symmetry.space_group_name_H-M   'P 1'
#
loop_
_entity.id
_entity.type
_entity.pdbx_description
1 polymer ?
#
loop_
_entity_poly.entity_id
_entity_poly.type
_entity_poly.pdbx_seq_one_letter_code
_entity_poly.pdbx_strand_id
1 'polypeptide(L)'
;MIPAIILSFATHVLQLYAALSSFRALQSESSVDDKQWLTFWLLFTVFEVGVSVLDILAVYVVPFYGEIKFGFILFLGVFGGAGQLYPVLEPIFLQADKVAEKYEALAKEEVDKLKKKAK
;
A
#
# COMPACT_ATOMS: atom_id res chain seq x y z
N MET A 1 -10.74 -26.42 0.30
CA MET A 1 -10.39 -25.14 0.94
C MET A 1 -9.02 -25.33 1.55
N ILE A 2 -8.05 -24.47 1.20
CA ILE A 2 -6.69 -24.57 1.73
C ILE A 2 -6.76 -24.19 3.22
N PRO A 3 -6.11 -24.94 4.14
CA PRO A 3 -6.08 -24.58 5.54
C PRO A 3 -5.62 -23.14 5.75
N ALA A 4 -6.37 -22.36 6.54
CA ALA A 4 -6.07 -20.93 6.79
C ALA A 4 -4.65 -20.70 7.31
N ILE A 5 -4.11 -21.66 8.06
CA ILE A 5 -2.72 -21.63 8.56
C ILE A 5 -1.71 -21.64 7.40
N ILE A 6 -1.95 -22.46 6.37
CA ILE A 6 -1.07 -22.58 5.20
C ILE A 6 -1.15 -21.29 4.37
N LEU A 7 -2.35 -20.76 4.14
CA LEU A 7 -2.54 -19.49 3.42
C LEU A 7 -1.91 -18.31 4.17
N SER A 8 -2.08 -18.26 5.49
CA SER A 8 -1.47 -17.24 6.33
C SER A 8 0.05 -17.33 6.25
N PHE A 9 0.64 -18.52 6.42
CA PHE A 9 2.08 -18.70 6.30
C PHE A 9 2.61 -18.29 4.91
N ALA A 10 1.94 -18.73 3.84
CA ALA A 10 2.30 -18.35 2.47
C ALA A 10 2.24 -16.83 2.23
N THR A 11 1.23 -16.15 2.79
CA THR A 11 1.09 -14.69 2.70
C THR A 11 2.26 -13.97 3.38
N HIS A 12 2.66 -14.42 4.58
CA HIS A 12 3.81 -13.84 5.28
C HIS A 12 5.14 -14.09 4.54
N VAL A 13 5.31 -15.27 3.95
CA VAL A 13 6.49 -15.55 3.09
C VAL A 13 6.50 -14.62 1.87
N LEU A 14 5.34 -14.37 1.26
CA LEU A 14 5.22 -13.42 0.16
C LEU A 14 5.53 -11.98 0.57
N GLN A 15 5.09 -11.55 1.77
CA GLN A 15 5.43 -10.23 2.32
C GLN A 15 6.94 -10.10 2.57
N LEU A 16 7.58 -11.14 3.11
CA LEU A 16 9.04 -11.17 3.28
C LEU A 16 9.75 -11.08 1.93
N TYR A 17 9.28 -11.83 0.93
CA TYR A 17 9.80 -11.72 -0.43
C TYR A 17 9.66 -10.31 -1.00
N ALA A 18 8.48 -9.69 -0.88
CA ALA A 18 8.25 -8.32 -1.32
C ALA A 18 9.15 -7.32 -0.60
N ALA A 19 9.38 -7.50 0.70
CA ALA A 19 10.29 -6.65 1.48
C ALA A 19 11.74 -6.78 1.01
N LEU A 20 12.22 -8.00 0.76
CA LEU A 20 13.56 -8.23 0.22
C LEU A 20 13.71 -7.64 -1.18
N SER A 21 12.68 -7.77 -2.01
CA SER A 21 12.68 -7.18 -3.36
C SER A 21 12.62 -5.66 -3.33
N SER A 22 11.89 -5.07 -2.37
CA SER A 22 11.89 -3.62 -2.12
C SER A 22 13.30 -3.14 -1.75
N PHE A 23 13.99 -3.88 -0.88
CA PHE A 23 15.38 -3.55 -0.51
C PHE A 23 16.36 -3.64 -1.69
N ARG A 24 16.13 -4.58 -2.61
CA ARG A 24 16.93 -4.70 -3.84
C ARG A 24 16.61 -3.58 -4.83
N ALA A 25 15.34 -3.17 -4.94
CA ALA A 25 14.92 -2.08 -5.80
C ALA A 25 15.61 -0.75 -5.43
N LEU A 26 15.72 -0.48 -4.13
CA LEU A 26 16.45 0.69 -3.60
C LEU A 26 17.94 0.74 -3.98
N GLN A 27 18.55 -0.40 -4.30
CA GLN A 27 19.94 -0.49 -4.74
C GLN A 27 20.09 -0.48 -6.27
N SER A 28 18.98 -0.56 -6.99
CA SER A 28 18.98 -0.55 -8.45
C SER A 28 19.05 0.88 -8.97
N GLU A 29 19.63 1.08 -10.16
CA GLU A 29 19.65 2.39 -10.81
C GLU A 29 18.28 2.75 -11.46
N SER A 30 17.35 1.79 -11.54
CA SER A 30 16.07 1.94 -12.23
C SER A 30 14.93 2.21 -11.25
N SER A 31 14.23 3.33 -11.43
CA SER A 31 13.04 3.67 -10.63
C SER A 31 11.79 2.83 -10.98
N VAL A 32 11.86 1.94 -11.98
CA VAL A 32 10.73 1.11 -12.38
C VAL A 32 10.37 0.10 -11.29
N ASP A 33 11.39 -0.51 -10.68
CA ASP A 33 11.19 -1.50 -9.62
C ASP A 33 10.70 -0.84 -8.32
N ASP A 34 11.17 0.39 -8.04
CA ASP A 34 10.69 1.18 -6.91
C ASP A 34 9.19 1.45 -7.01
N LYS A 35 8.71 1.86 -8.20
CA LYS A 35 7.29 2.09 -8.45
C LYS A 35 6.45 0.83 -8.23
N GLN A 36 6.95 -0.32 -8.67
CA GLN A 36 6.30 -1.61 -8.45
C GLN A 36 6.12 -1.90 -6.96
N TRP A 37 7.20 -1.84 -6.17
CA TRP A 37 7.15 -2.23 -4.76
C TRP A 37 6.46 -1.20 -3.86
N LEU A 38 6.64 0.09 -4.10
CA LEU A 38 5.93 1.13 -3.35
C LEU A 38 4.42 1.08 -3.60
N THR A 39 4.02 0.85 -4.86
CA THR A 39 2.60 0.69 -5.20
C THR A 39 2.02 -0.59 -4.62
N PHE A 40 2.81 -1.67 -4.58
CA PHE A 40 2.43 -2.92 -3.92
C PHE A 40 2.12 -2.66 -2.44
N TRP A 41 3.01 -2.01 -1.71
CA TRP A 41 2.80 -1.74 -0.27
C TRP A 41 1.59 -0.84 -0.04
N LEU A 42 1.38 0.19 -0.87
CA LEU A 42 0.19 1.02 -0.77
C LEU A 42 -1.09 0.19 -0.99
N LEU A 43 -1.20 -0.52 -2.10
CA LEU A 43 -2.39 -1.29 -2.42
C LEU A 43 -2.64 -2.41 -1.40
N PHE A 44 -1.58 -3.07 -0.94
CA PHE A 44 -1.64 -4.07 0.11
C PHE A 44 -2.25 -3.48 1.39
N THR A 45 -1.75 -2.33 1.86
CA THR A 45 -2.28 -1.69 3.08
C THR A 45 -3.71 -1.20 2.94
N VAL A 46 -4.07 -0.56 1.82
CA VAL A 46 -5.44 -0.11 1.56
C VAL A 46 -6.41 -1.30 1.53
N PHE A 47 -6.01 -2.36 0.83
CA PHE A 47 -6.78 -3.59 0.75
C PHE A 47 -6.95 -4.23 2.13
N GLU A 48 -5.86 -4.38 2.90
CA GLU A 48 -5.88 -4.98 4.23
C GLU A 48 -6.73 -4.18 5.21
N VAL A 49 -6.68 -2.84 5.16
CA VAL A 49 -7.56 -1.98 5.97
C VAL A 49 -9.03 -2.20 5.60
N GLY A 50 -9.36 -2.18 4.31
CA GLY A 50 -10.74 -2.40 3.86
C GLY A 50 -11.26 -3.80 4.23
N VAL A 51 -10.38 -4.79 4.17
CA VAL A 51 -10.66 -6.18 4.52
C VAL A 51 -10.70 -6.40 6.03
N SER A 52 -9.94 -5.66 6.84
CA SER A 52 -9.87 -5.88 8.29
C SER A 52 -11.24 -5.75 8.99
N VAL A 53 -12.12 -4.89 8.46
CA VAL A 53 -13.50 -4.72 8.92
C VAL A 53 -14.39 -5.87 8.43
N LEU A 54 -14.08 -6.43 7.27
CA LEU A 54 -14.82 -7.52 6.63
C LEU A 54 -14.39 -8.90 7.13
N ASP A 55 -13.17 -9.09 7.64
CA ASP A 55 -12.64 -10.40 8.07
C ASP A 55 -13.54 -11.09 9.11
N ILE A 56 -14.23 -10.32 9.97
CA ILE A 56 -15.17 -10.84 10.98
C ILE A 56 -16.43 -11.45 10.34
N LEU A 57 -16.88 -10.90 9.21
CA LEU A 57 -18.14 -11.30 8.54
C LEU A 57 -17.89 -12.19 7.30
N ALA A 58 -16.83 -11.93 6.55
CA ALA A 58 -16.56 -12.52 5.25
C ALA A 58 -16.15 -14.00 5.32
N VAL A 59 -15.44 -14.40 6.38
CA VAL A 59 -15.02 -15.81 6.58
C VAL A 59 -16.21 -16.76 6.69
N TYR A 60 -17.36 -16.30 7.20
CA TYR A 60 -18.55 -17.12 7.39
C TYR A 60 -19.53 -17.07 6.21
N VAL A 61 -19.48 -16.00 5.40
CA VAL A 61 -20.48 -15.74 4.34
C VAL A 61 -19.95 -16.09 2.94
N VAL A 62 -18.64 -15.90 2.69
CA VAL A 62 -18.05 -16.04 1.35
C VAL A 62 -17.15 -17.28 1.28
N PRO A 63 -17.52 -18.33 0.54
CA PRO A 63 -16.63 -19.46 0.30
C PRO A 63 -15.42 -19.01 -0.54
N PHE A 64 -14.22 -19.49 -0.20
CA PHE A 64 -12.93 -19.16 -0.84
C PHE A 64 -12.37 -17.74 -0.63
N TYR A 65 -12.84 -17.04 0.39
CA TYR A 65 -12.36 -15.69 0.71
C TYR A 65 -10.84 -15.60 0.91
N GLY A 66 -10.24 -16.56 1.64
CA GLY A 66 -8.80 -16.58 1.91
C GLY A 66 -7.95 -16.81 0.66
N GLU A 67 -8.41 -17.68 -0.24
CA GLU A 67 -7.75 -17.95 -1.51
C GLU A 67 -7.81 -16.74 -2.46
N ILE A 68 -8.94 -16.01 -2.50
CA ILE A 68 -9.08 -14.79 -3.30
C ILE A 68 -8.16 -13.69 -2.75
N LYS A 69 -8.14 -13.49 -1.43
CA LYS A 69 -7.24 -12.55 -0.75
C LYS A 69 -5.78 -12.85 -1.10
N PHE A 70 -5.36 -14.11 -0.96
CA PHE A 70 -4.00 -14.52 -1.31
C PHE A 70 -3.69 -14.32 -2.80
N GLY A 71 -4.61 -14.72 -3.69
CA GLY A 71 -4.44 -14.57 -5.13
C GLY A 71 -4.28 -13.11 -5.55
N PHE A 72 -5.03 -12.19 -4.93
CA PHE A 72 -4.90 -10.76 -5.17
C PHE A 72 -3.53 -10.22 -4.74
N ILE A 73 -3.05 -10.57 -3.55
CA ILE A 73 -1.72 -10.14 -3.08
C ILE A 73 -0.61 -10.72 -3.97
N LEU A 74 -0.76 -11.98 -4.40
CA LEU A 74 0.18 -12.65 -5.32
C LEU A 74 0.21 -11.94 -6.68
N PHE A 75 -0.94 -11.53 -7.20
CA PHE A 75 -1.04 -10.71 -8.40
C PHE A 75 -0.29 -9.38 -8.28
N LEU A 76 -0.49 -8.65 -7.18
CA LEU A 76 0.16 -7.35 -6.99
C LEU A 76 1.69 -7.48 -6.93
N GLY A 77 2.21 -8.49 -6.24
CA GLY A 77 3.65 -8.69 -6.03
C GLY A 77 4.34 -9.47 -7.15
N VAL A 78 3.99 -10.76 -7.31
CA VAL A 78 4.73 -11.71 -8.17
C VAL A 78 4.47 -11.47 -9.65
N PHE A 79 3.23 -11.14 -10.02
CA PHE A 79 2.85 -10.92 -11.42
C PHE A 79 3.05 -9.47 -11.91
N GLY A 80 3.64 -8.59 -11.09
CA GLY A 80 3.86 -7.20 -11.48
C GLY A 80 2.58 -6.35 -11.52
N GLY A 81 1.49 -6.82 -10.90
CA GLY A 81 0.19 -6.15 -10.97
C GLY A 81 0.20 -4.74 -10.37
N ALA A 82 1.03 -4.48 -9.36
CA ALA A 82 1.15 -3.16 -8.77
C ALA A 82 1.65 -2.09 -9.75
N GLY A 83 2.66 -2.42 -10.56
CA GLY A 83 3.23 -1.53 -11.57
C GLY A 83 2.27 -1.30 -12.73
N GLN A 84 1.43 -2.29 -13.05
CA GLN A 84 0.32 -2.11 -14.00
C GLN A 84 -0.75 -1.15 -13.48
N LEU A 85 -0.98 -1.11 -12.17
CA LEU A 85 -1.95 -0.24 -11.52
C LEU A 85 -1.40 1.17 -11.21
N TYR A 86 -0.08 1.34 -11.20
CA TYR A 86 0.54 2.62 -10.89
C TYR A 86 0.04 3.80 -11.76
N PRO A 87 -0.09 3.70 -13.10
CA PRO A 87 -0.57 4.81 -13.92
C PRO A 87 -2.00 5.24 -13.59
N VAL A 88 -2.81 4.33 -13.05
CA VAL A 88 -4.19 4.63 -12.62
C VAL A 88 -4.20 5.36 -11.27
N LEU A 89 -3.23 5.08 -10.40
CA LEU A 89 -3.09 5.69 -9.08
C LEU A 89 -2.30 7.00 -9.11
N GLU A 90 -1.41 7.19 -10.07
CA GLU A 90 -0.62 8.41 -10.28
C GLU A 90 -1.44 9.71 -10.17
N PRO A 91 -2.61 9.88 -10.80
CA PRO A 91 -3.40 11.10 -10.65
C PRO A 91 -3.94 11.31 -9.23
N ILE A 92 -4.19 10.24 -8.47
CA ILE A 92 -4.64 10.31 -7.08
C ILE A 92 -3.49 10.78 -6.19
N PHE A 93 -2.29 10.26 -6.41
CA PHE A 93 -1.09 10.70 -5.68
C PHE A 93 -0.76 12.17 -5.95
N LEU A 94 -0.80 12.61 -7.21
CA LEU A 94 -0.55 14.02 -7.55
C LEU A 94 -1.59 14.97 -6.92
N GLN A 95 -2.81 14.50 -6.65
CA GLN A 95 -3.80 15.27 -5.90
C GLN A 95 -3.49 15.27 -4.40
N ALA A 96 -3.06 14.14 -3.84
CA ALA A 96 -2.65 14.04 -2.45
C ALA A 96 -1.46 14.95 -2.12
N ASP A 97 -0.47 15.02 -3.01
CA ASP A 97 0.71 15.89 -2.83
C ASP A 97 0.33 17.38 -2.80
N LYS A 98 -0.54 17.82 -3.70
CA LYS A 98 -1.06 19.21 -3.69
C LYS A 98 -1.80 19.54 -2.39
N VAL A 99 -2.52 18.55 -1.85
CA VAL A 99 -3.21 18.70 -0.58
C VAL A 99 -2.20 18.81 0.56
N ALA A 100 -1.16 17.97 0.58
CA ALA A 100 -0.08 18.04 1.57
C ALA A 100 0.65 19.39 1.54
N GLU A 101 1.05 19.88 0.37
CA GLU A 101 1.69 21.20 0.19
C GLU A 101 0.82 22.34 0.74
N LYS A 102 -0.50 22.29 0.48
CA LYS A 102 -1.45 23.27 1.00
C LYS A 102 -1.47 23.29 2.53
N TYR A 103 -1.50 22.12 3.17
CA TYR A 103 -1.49 22.04 4.63
C TYR A 103 -0.16 22.48 5.24
N GLU A 104 0.97 22.19 4.60
CA GLU A 104 2.28 22.71 5.04
C GLU A 104 2.37 24.24 4.96
N ALA A 105 1.82 24.84 3.89
CA ALA A 105 1.79 26.29 3.74
C ALA A 105 0.95 26.95 4.84
N LEU A 106 -0.24 26.39 5.13
CA LEU A 106 -1.10 26.86 6.22
C LEU A 106 -0.42 26.73 7.58
N ALA A 107 0.27 25.61 7.83
CA ALA A 107 1.00 25.40 9.08
C ALA A 107 2.13 26.43 9.26
N LYS A 108 2.90 26.73 8.21
CA LYS A 108 3.94 27.77 8.25
C LYS A 108 3.35 29.17 8.50
N GLU A 109 2.23 29.49 7.85
CA GLU A 109 1.54 30.78 8.05
C GLU A 109 1.04 30.95 9.51
N GLU A 110 0.45 29.91 10.09
CA GLU A 110 0.00 29.92 11.49
C GLU A 110 1.18 30.06 12.46
N VAL A 111 2.29 29.34 12.23
CA VAL A 111 3.51 29.47 13.03
C VAL A 111 4.07 30.89 12.97
N ASP A 112 4.07 31.54 11.80
CA ASP A 112 4.55 32.91 11.65
C ASP A 112 3.62 33.95 12.28
N LYS A 113 2.29 33.74 12.22
CA LYS A 113 1.32 34.56 12.96
C LYS A 113 1.54 34.47 14.46
N LEU A 114 1.79 33.26 14.99
CA LEU A 114 2.07 33.05 16.41
C LEU A 114 3.37 33.74 16.85
N LYS A 115 4.44 33.63 16.04
CA LYS A 115 5.70 34.36 16.30
C LYS A 115 5.53 35.88 16.33
N LYS A 116 4.68 36.43 15.45
CA LYS A 116 4.38 37.87 15.41
C LYS A 116 3.53 38.34 16.60
N LYS A 117 2.64 37.49 17.13
CA LYS A 117 1.84 37.80 18.34
C LYS A 117 2.63 37.68 19.64
N ALA A 118 3.69 36.86 19.65
CA ALA A 118 4.55 36.65 20.81
C ALA A 118 5.68 37.69 20.96
N LYS A 119 5.80 38.61 20.01
CA LYS A 119 6.77 39.71 20.00
C LYS A 119 6.04 41.03 20.23
#